data_AF-A0A1I9GDC8-F1
#
_entry.id   AF-A0A1I9GDC8-F1
#
_cell.length_a   1.000
_cell.length_b   1.000
_cell.length_c   1.000
_cell.angle_alpha   90.00
_cell.angle_beta   90.00
_cell.angle_gamma   90.00
#
_symmetry.space_group_name_H-M   'P 1'
#
loop_
_entity.id
_entity.type
_entity.pdbx_description
1 polymer ?
#
loop_
_entity_poly.entity_id
_entity_poly.type
_entity_poly.pdbx_seq_one_letter_code
_entity_poly.pdbx_strand_id
1 'polypeptide(L)'
;SKTKRAKEEEQLRNVEKKLTDELKKQNDHVERILNILRHDKELLFADCSPKLRGTQMARFLQHCILPRAVFTDMDAAFCAHFILLLHQQRTGFFQTVFFFDKLFNDIGAILATLTENEANCFGRFLALVLETVQHWHGDKTVFDKECYRFPGFMTKLHVRNPEATNTESVSDGMNYESYRTLCHKWQYRMTRSCLGILDSSNYVMMRNCLIVMIKMLAYFPLIENHIANIEKTVNKVHDMEKGRRDDLSLMAASYAGHLRMRKAHTYTESQFHN
;
A
#
# COMPACT_ATOMS: atom_id res chain seq x y z
N SER A 1 -48.80 -19.36 -3.08
CA SER A 1 -49.35 -20.04 -4.27
C SER A 1 -48.22 -20.72 -5.03
N LYS A 2 -48.39 -21.99 -5.45
CA LYS A 2 -47.37 -22.75 -6.20
C LYS A 2 -46.88 -22.01 -7.45
N THR A 3 -47.76 -21.27 -8.11
CA THR A 3 -47.45 -20.46 -9.30
C THR A 3 -46.50 -19.29 -9.01
N LYS A 4 -46.60 -18.68 -7.82
CA LYS A 4 -45.67 -17.61 -7.40
C LYS A 4 -44.26 -18.17 -7.20
N ARG A 5 -44.16 -19.31 -6.51
CA ARG A 5 -42.91 -20.02 -6.27
C ARG A 5 -42.24 -20.47 -7.57
N ALA A 6 -43.01 -21.01 -8.53
CA ALA A 6 -42.46 -21.41 -9.83
C ALA A 6 -41.88 -20.23 -10.63
N LYS A 7 -42.55 -19.07 -10.59
CA LYS A 7 -42.04 -17.83 -11.23
C LYS A 7 -40.76 -17.33 -10.55
N GLU A 8 -40.69 -17.37 -9.22
CA GLU A 8 -39.48 -17.02 -8.48
C GLU A 8 -38.32 -17.99 -8.79
N GLU A 9 -38.59 -19.30 -8.87
CA GLU A 9 -37.59 -20.30 -9.25
C GLU A 9 -37.05 -20.07 -10.68
N GLU A 10 -37.92 -19.70 -11.63
CA GLU A 10 -37.51 -19.35 -12.99
C GLU A 10 -36.67 -18.07 -13.04
N GLN A 11 -37.04 -17.04 -12.29
CA GLN A 11 -36.27 -15.79 -12.18
C GLN A 11 -34.87 -16.05 -11.60
N LEU A 12 -34.77 -16.87 -10.56
CA LEU A 12 -33.49 -17.23 -9.95
C LEU A 12 -32.60 -18.01 -10.92
N ARG A 13 -33.15 -18.98 -11.66
CA ARG A 13 -32.40 -19.71 -12.71
C ARG A 13 -31.90 -18.78 -13.81
N ASN A 14 -32.68 -17.78 -14.18
CA ASN A 14 -32.26 -16.77 -15.17
C ASN A 14 -31.12 -15.88 -14.65
N VAL A 15 -31.16 -15.50 -13.37
CA VAL A 15 -30.08 -14.75 -12.72
C VAL A 15 -28.81 -15.60 -12.63
N GLU A 16 -28.93 -16.87 -12.22
CA GLU A 16 -27.83 -17.83 -12.15
C GLU A 16 -27.13 -17.99 -13.51
N LYS A 17 -27.91 -18.13 -14.58
CA LYS A 17 -27.37 -18.19 -15.95
C LYS A 17 -26.62 -16.92 -16.33
N LYS A 18 -27.20 -15.74 -16.07
CA LYS A 18 -26.54 -14.45 -16.36
C LYS A 18 -25.23 -14.28 -15.61
N LEU A 19 -25.20 -14.63 -14.31
CA LEU A 19 -24.00 -14.58 -13.49
C LEU A 19 -22.93 -15.56 -13.98
N THR A 20 -23.32 -16.75 -14.43
CA THR A 20 -22.41 -17.74 -15.01
C THR A 20 -21.80 -17.23 -16.31
N ASP A 21 -22.61 -16.63 -17.18
CA ASP A 21 -22.15 -16.03 -18.44
C ASP A 21 -21.22 -14.83 -18.19
N GLU A 22 -21.53 -14.00 -17.17
CA GLU A 22 -20.69 -12.88 -16.76
C GLU A 22 -19.35 -13.34 -16.19
N LEU A 23 -19.35 -14.33 -15.29
CA LEU A 23 -18.14 -14.93 -14.73
C LEU A 23 -17.22 -15.45 -15.84
N LYS A 24 -17.78 -16.14 -16.84
CA LYS A 24 -17.00 -16.61 -17.99
C LYS A 24 -16.35 -15.44 -18.74
N LYS A 25 -17.11 -14.40 -19.07
CA LYS A 25 -16.57 -13.20 -19.74
C LYS A 25 -15.49 -12.50 -18.93
N GLN A 26 -15.65 -12.43 -17.60
CA GLN A 26 -14.66 -11.84 -16.71
C GLN A 26 -13.37 -12.69 -16.68
N ASN A 27 -13.48 -14.02 -16.64
CA ASN A 27 -12.32 -14.92 -16.72
C ASN A 27 -11.57 -14.75 -18.05
N ASP A 28 -12.29 -14.77 -19.17
CA ASP A 28 -11.71 -14.57 -20.51
C ASP A 28 -11.01 -13.20 -20.61
N HIS A 29 -11.61 -12.15 -20.02
CA HIS A 29 -11.02 -10.82 -19.96
C HIS A 29 -9.73 -10.81 -19.14
N VAL A 30 -9.74 -11.36 -17.93
CA VAL A 30 -8.59 -11.39 -17.02
C VAL A 30 -7.44 -12.15 -17.65
N GLU A 31 -7.69 -13.32 -18.23
CA GLU A 31 -6.67 -14.12 -18.91
C GLU A 31 -6.00 -13.32 -20.04
N ARG A 32 -6.81 -12.68 -20.88
CA ARG A 32 -6.31 -11.83 -21.97
C ARG A 32 -5.44 -10.67 -21.46
N ILE A 33 -5.87 -9.96 -20.41
CA ILE A 33 -5.09 -8.86 -19.84
C ILE A 33 -3.79 -9.36 -19.21
N LEU A 34 -3.81 -10.48 -18.49
CA LEU A 34 -2.60 -11.10 -17.94
C LEU A 34 -1.63 -11.53 -19.03
N ASN A 35 -2.13 -11.98 -20.19
CA ASN A 35 -1.28 -12.34 -21.33
C ASN A 35 -0.63 -11.11 -21.97
N ILE A 36 -1.38 -10.00 -22.12
CA ILE A 36 -0.82 -8.71 -22.58
C ILE A 36 0.29 -8.25 -21.62
N LEU A 37 0.00 -8.21 -20.31
CA LEU A 37 0.97 -7.79 -19.33
C LEU A 37 2.21 -8.68 -19.33
N ARG A 38 2.06 -10.00 -19.45
CA ARG A 38 3.21 -10.93 -19.54
C ARG A 38 4.06 -10.71 -20.79
N HIS A 39 3.45 -10.36 -21.91
CA HIS A 39 4.15 -10.04 -23.15
C HIS A 39 4.93 -8.72 -23.03
N ASP A 40 4.30 -7.69 -22.48
CA ASP A 40 4.83 -6.32 -22.47
C ASP A 40 5.71 -5.99 -21.26
N LYS A 41 5.75 -6.86 -20.24
CA LYS A 41 6.34 -6.56 -18.92
C LYS A 41 7.78 -6.02 -18.95
N GLU A 42 8.59 -6.46 -19.92
CA GLU A 42 9.98 -5.99 -20.02
C GLU A 42 10.06 -4.59 -20.63
N LEU A 43 9.05 -4.16 -21.38
CA LEU A 43 9.00 -2.88 -22.07
C LEU A 43 8.41 -1.77 -21.19
N LEU A 44 7.50 -2.11 -20.26
CA LEU A 44 6.75 -1.14 -19.44
C LEU A 44 7.65 -0.12 -18.72
N PHE A 45 8.83 -0.54 -18.27
CA PHE A 45 9.79 0.30 -17.54
C PHE A 45 11.20 0.31 -18.17
N ALA A 46 11.39 -0.27 -19.36
CA ALA A 46 12.70 -0.33 -20.02
C ALA A 46 13.19 1.05 -20.50
N ASP A 47 12.30 1.86 -21.06
CA ASP A 47 12.64 3.12 -21.68
C ASP A 47 12.79 4.23 -20.64
N CYS A 48 13.93 4.21 -19.95
CA CYS A 48 14.33 5.26 -19.02
C CYS A 48 15.73 5.78 -19.33
N SER A 49 15.81 7.09 -19.59
CA SER A 49 17.10 7.78 -19.70
C SER A 49 17.97 7.44 -18.48
N PRO A 50 19.28 7.15 -18.67
CA PRO A 50 20.19 6.83 -17.56
C PRO A 50 20.15 7.87 -16.43
N LYS A 51 19.92 9.15 -16.76
CA LYS A 51 19.81 10.25 -15.78
C LYS A 51 18.53 10.20 -14.93
N LEU A 52 17.46 9.61 -15.46
CA LEU A 52 16.13 9.54 -14.82
C LEU A 52 15.87 8.18 -14.15
N ARG A 53 16.78 7.22 -14.32
CA ARG A 53 16.59 5.85 -13.84
C ARG A 53 16.39 5.79 -12.32
N GLY A 54 17.09 6.62 -11.55
CA GLY A 54 16.93 6.73 -10.10
C GLY A 54 15.62 7.41 -9.64
N THR A 55 14.89 8.09 -10.52
CA THR A 55 13.63 8.78 -10.20
C THR A 55 12.41 8.15 -10.86
N GLN A 56 12.58 7.04 -11.60
CA GLN A 56 11.50 6.39 -12.34
C GLN A 56 10.32 5.99 -11.45
N MET A 57 10.58 5.35 -10.30
CA MET A 57 9.52 4.94 -9.37
C MET A 57 8.80 6.14 -8.76
N ALA A 58 9.52 7.24 -8.49
CA ALA A 58 8.91 8.48 -8.02
C ALA A 58 8.00 9.11 -9.08
N ARG A 59 8.41 9.10 -10.36
CA ARG A 59 7.57 9.58 -11.48
C ARG A 59 6.35 8.69 -11.69
N PHE A 60 6.51 7.37 -11.59
CA PHE A 60 5.40 6.43 -11.68
C PHE A 60 4.39 6.65 -10.56
N LEU A 61 4.86 6.85 -9.32
CA LEU A 61 4.00 7.24 -8.21
C LEU A 61 3.27 8.55 -8.49
N GLN A 62 4.00 9.61 -8.85
CA GLN A 62 3.46 10.97 -9.02
C GLN A 62 2.48 11.09 -10.19
N HIS A 63 2.78 10.46 -11.34
CA HIS A 63 2.04 10.70 -12.58
C HIS A 63 1.07 9.58 -12.95
N CYS A 64 1.20 8.39 -12.38
CA CYS A 64 0.36 7.24 -12.73
C CYS A 64 -0.49 6.78 -11.55
N ILE A 65 0.15 6.48 -10.42
CA ILE A 65 -0.56 5.88 -9.28
C ILE A 65 -1.35 6.93 -8.50
N LEU A 66 -0.70 8.00 -8.04
CA LEU A 66 -1.31 8.96 -7.12
C LEU A 66 -2.55 9.64 -7.71
N PRO A 67 -2.56 10.14 -8.97
CA PRO A 67 -3.74 10.80 -9.54
C PRO A 67 -4.97 9.88 -9.61
N ARG A 68 -4.76 8.56 -9.70
CA ARG A 68 -5.84 7.58 -9.75
C ARG A 68 -6.22 7.09 -8.35
N ALA A 69 -5.24 6.80 -7.49
CA ALA A 69 -5.48 6.24 -6.16
C ALA A 69 -6.29 7.16 -5.23
N VAL A 70 -6.30 8.46 -5.50
CA VAL A 70 -7.07 9.45 -4.72
C VAL A 70 -8.46 9.74 -5.28
N PHE A 71 -8.83 9.14 -6.41
CA PHE A 71 -10.06 9.48 -7.14
C PHE A 71 -11.30 8.80 -6.55
N THR A 72 -11.26 7.47 -6.36
CA THR A 72 -12.33 6.68 -5.74
C THR A 72 -11.77 5.53 -4.91
N ASP A 73 -12.57 4.96 -4.00
CA ASP A 73 -12.17 3.78 -3.22
C ASP A 73 -11.87 2.56 -4.12
N MET A 74 -12.56 2.43 -5.26
CA MET A 74 -12.31 1.36 -6.23
C MET A 74 -10.99 1.57 -6.97
N ASP A 75 -10.67 2.82 -7.32
CA ASP A 75 -9.39 3.16 -7.94
C ASP A 75 -8.22 3.01 -6.98
N ALA A 76 -8.41 3.35 -5.69
CA ALA A 76 -7.44 3.08 -4.63
C ALA A 76 -7.11 1.58 -4.54
N ALA A 77 -8.15 0.72 -4.54
CA ALA A 77 -7.97 -0.72 -4.54
C ALA A 77 -7.30 -1.22 -5.82
N PHE A 78 -7.76 -0.76 -6.99
CA PHE A 78 -7.14 -1.09 -8.27
C PHE A 78 -5.65 -0.75 -8.28
N CYS A 79 -5.26 0.44 -7.82
CA CYS A 79 -3.86 0.86 -7.82
C CYS A 79 -2.99 -0.05 -6.94
N ALA A 80 -3.46 -0.39 -5.73
CA ALA A 80 -2.73 -1.30 -4.84
C ALA A 80 -2.56 -2.69 -5.48
N HIS A 81 -3.64 -3.25 -6.04
CA HIS A 81 -3.59 -4.55 -6.72
C HIS A 81 -2.73 -4.51 -8.00
N PHE A 82 -2.73 -3.40 -8.74
CA PHE A 82 -1.93 -3.25 -9.95
C PHE A 82 -0.43 -3.22 -9.63
N ILE A 83 -0.02 -2.52 -8.57
CA ILE A 83 1.37 -2.53 -8.09
C ILE A 83 1.81 -3.94 -7.71
N LEU A 84 0.97 -4.67 -6.97
CA LEU A 84 1.24 -6.06 -6.60
C LEU A 84 1.28 -6.97 -7.83
N LEU A 85 0.40 -6.76 -8.81
CA LEU A 85 0.39 -7.51 -10.06
C LEU A 85 1.69 -7.31 -10.85
N LEU A 86 2.18 -6.08 -10.97
CA LEU A 86 3.47 -5.81 -11.62
C LEU A 86 4.63 -6.52 -10.90
N HIS A 87 4.61 -6.54 -9.57
CA HIS A 87 5.58 -7.27 -8.78
C HIS A 87 5.50 -8.79 -9.05
N GLN A 88 4.30 -9.38 -8.97
CA GLN A 88 4.07 -10.81 -9.18
C GLN A 88 4.43 -11.30 -10.59
N GLN A 89 4.21 -10.47 -11.62
CA GLN A 89 4.61 -10.79 -13.00
C GLN A 89 6.12 -10.69 -13.24
N ARG A 90 6.90 -10.29 -12.23
CA ARG A 90 8.33 -10.02 -12.32
C ARG A 90 8.63 -9.03 -13.44
N THR A 91 7.87 -7.94 -13.47
CA THR A 91 8.03 -6.88 -14.48
C THR A 91 9.43 -6.30 -14.43
N GLY A 92 10.11 -6.31 -15.57
CA GLY A 92 11.46 -5.77 -15.72
C GLY A 92 11.54 -4.30 -15.31
N PHE A 93 12.62 -3.92 -14.63
CA PHE A 93 12.89 -2.55 -14.14
C PHE A 93 11.86 -1.96 -13.15
N PHE A 94 10.76 -2.66 -12.84
CA PHE A 94 9.84 -2.23 -11.80
C PHE A 94 10.41 -2.56 -10.41
N GLN A 95 10.97 -1.55 -9.77
CA GLN A 95 11.61 -1.65 -8.46
C GLN A 95 10.60 -1.50 -7.31
N THR A 96 9.85 -2.56 -7.01
CA THR A 96 8.79 -2.59 -5.98
C THR A 96 9.24 -1.99 -4.64
N VAL A 97 10.43 -2.36 -4.17
CA VAL A 97 10.96 -1.85 -2.89
C VAL A 97 11.19 -0.34 -2.92
N PHE A 98 11.75 0.18 -4.02
CA PHE A 98 11.99 1.62 -4.17
C PHE A 98 10.69 2.41 -4.34
N PHE A 99 9.68 1.79 -4.98
CA PHE A 99 8.35 2.37 -5.05
C PHE A 99 7.73 2.51 -3.65
N PHE A 100 7.76 1.46 -2.83
CA PHE A 100 7.28 1.51 -1.45
C PHE A 100 8.07 2.49 -0.59
N ASP A 101 9.40 2.50 -0.70
CA ASP A 101 10.22 3.47 0.03
C ASP A 101 9.83 4.90 -0.32
N LYS A 102 9.65 5.19 -1.62
CA LYS A 102 9.21 6.52 -2.04
C LYS A 102 7.82 6.88 -1.51
N LEU A 103 6.86 5.95 -1.59
CA LEU A 103 5.50 6.16 -1.10
C LEU A 103 5.45 6.48 0.40
N PHE A 104 6.12 5.69 1.23
CA PHE A 104 6.08 5.86 2.69
C PHE A 104 6.87 7.07 3.18
N ASN A 105 7.91 7.49 2.43
CA ASN A 105 8.66 8.70 2.74
C ASN A 105 7.87 9.98 2.48
N ASP A 106 6.98 9.96 1.49
CA ASP A 106 6.28 11.14 1.00
C ASP A 106 4.88 11.32 1.60
N ILE A 107 4.42 10.44 2.51
CA ILE A 107 3.04 10.50 3.06
C ILE A 107 2.68 11.91 3.54
N GLY A 108 3.56 12.56 4.30
CA GLY A 108 3.27 13.90 4.82
C GLY A 108 3.14 14.96 3.73
N ALA A 109 3.99 14.89 2.70
CA ALA A 109 3.93 15.81 1.56
C ALA A 109 2.69 15.56 0.68
N ILE A 110 2.32 14.29 0.48
CA ILE A 110 1.11 13.90 -0.24
C ILE A 110 -0.12 14.39 0.52
N LEU A 111 -0.23 14.10 1.82
CA LEU A 111 -1.36 14.50 2.65
C LEU A 111 -1.61 16.02 2.65
N ALA A 112 -0.54 16.82 2.55
CA ALA A 112 -0.64 18.27 2.50
C ALA A 112 -1.38 18.80 1.26
N THR A 113 -1.48 18.00 0.19
CA THR A 113 -2.12 18.40 -1.06
C THR A 113 -3.52 17.79 -1.26
N LEU A 114 -3.98 16.93 -0.34
CA LEU A 114 -5.25 16.22 -0.48
C LEU A 114 -6.41 16.97 0.16
N THR A 115 -7.58 16.84 -0.43
CA THR A 115 -8.88 17.05 0.22
C THR A 115 -9.20 15.89 1.16
N GLU A 116 -10.24 16.03 1.99
CA GLU A 116 -10.68 14.98 2.91
C GLU A 116 -11.09 13.68 2.19
N ASN A 117 -11.79 13.80 1.07
CA ASN A 117 -12.23 12.64 0.28
C ASN A 117 -11.04 11.92 -0.37
N GLU A 118 -10.09 12.69 -0.90
CA GLU A 118 -8.84 12.14 -1.44
C GLU A 118 -8.01 11.46 -0.35
N ALA A 119 -7.95 12.04 0.86
CA ALA A 119 -7.30 11.42 2.01
C ALA A 119 -7.99 10.11 2.42
N ASN A 120 -9.32 10.03 2.34
CA ASN A 120 -10.05 8.77 2.56
C ASN A 120 -9.65 7.69 1.55
N CYS A 121 -9.62 8.02 0.25
CA CYS A 121 -9.21 7.09 -0.81
C CYS A 121 -7.73 6.69 -0.67
N PHE A 122 -6.85 7.66 -0.37
CA PHE A 122 -5.43 7.42 -0.14
C PHE A 122 -5.19 6.53 1.07
N GLY A 123 -5.93 6.70 2.16
CA GLY A 123 -5.89 5.82 3.32
C GLY A 123 -6.28 4.38 2.99
N ARG A 124 -7.28 4.18 2.11
CA ARG A 124 -7.65 2.85 1.61
C ARG A 124 -6.53 2.24 0.77
N PHE A 125 -5.92 3.01 -0.13
CA PHE A 125 -4.76 2.59 -0.91
C PHE A 125 -3.60 2.16 -0.02
N LEU A 126 -3.22 3.00 0.96
CA LEU A 126 -2.14 2.69 1.90
C LEU A 126 -2.43 1.46 2.74
N ALA A 127 -3.67 1.24 3.18
CA ALA A 127 -4.04 0.06 3.95
C ALA A 127 -3.78 -1.24 3.17
N LEU A 128 -4.13 -1.29 1.88
CA LEU A 128 -3.90 -2.46 1.01
C LEU A 128 -2.41 -2.67 0.68
N VAL A 129 -1.67 -1.56 0.51
CA VAL A 129 -0.21 -1.65 0.31
C VAL A 129 0.48 -2.13 1.58
N LEU A 130 0.10 -1.62 2.75
CA LEU A 130 0.64 -2.05 4.04
C LEU A 130 0.28 -3.49 4.38
N GLU A 131 -0.88 -3.97 3.99
CA GLU A 131 -1.26 -5.39 4.08
C GLU A 131 -0.24 -6.28 3.36
N THR A 132 0.10 -5.92 2.12
CA THR A 132 1.11 -6.64 1.32
C THR A 132 2.49 -6.58 1.99
N VAL A 133 2.89 -5.40 2.47
CA VAL A 133 4.16 -5.23 3.18
C VAL A 133 4.21 -6.09 4.43
N GLN A 134 3.13 -6.14 5.21
CA GLN A 134 3.06 -6.94 6.42
C GLN A 134 2.99 -8.43 6.14
N HIS A 135 2.37 -8.85 5.03
CA HIS A 135 2.35 -10.23 4.58
C HIS A 135 3.77 -10.75 4.32
N TRP A 136 4.58 -9.99 3.58
CA TRP A 136 5.98 -10.34 3.31
C TRP A 136 6.86 -10.21 4.56
N HIS A 137 6.53 -9.30 5.48
CA HIS A 137 7.25 -9.17 6.75
C HIS A 137 6.97 -10.34 7.69
N GLY A 138 5.73 -10.82 7.76
CA GLY A 138 5.26 -11.75 8.78
C GLY A 138 5.82 -13.17 8.68
N ASP A 139 6.28 -13.59 7.49
CA ASP A 139 6.77 -14.95 7.27
C ASP A 139 7.92 -14.96 6.26
N LYS A 140 9.08 -15.48 6.69
CA LYS A 140 10.26 -15.64 5.84
C LYS A 140 10.01 -16.54 4.63
N THR A 141 9.23 -17.60 4.78
CA THR A 141 8.94 -18.54 3.69
C THR A 141 8.10 -17.89 2.59
N VAL A 142 7.17 -17.01 2.97
CA VAL A 142 6.40 -16.17 2.05
C VAL A 142 7.33 -15.20 1.34
N PHE A 143 8.19 -14.49 2.07
CA PHE A 143 9.17 -13.57 1.49
C PHE A 143 10.09 -14.27 0.48
N ASP A 144 10.64 -15.42 0.83
CA ASP A 144 11.56 -16.16 -0.03
C ASP A 144 10.86 -16.64 -1.32
N LYS A 145 9.56 -16.96 -1.24
CA LYS A 145 8.74 -17.39 -2.38
C LYS A 145 8.33 -16.23 -3.28
N GLU A 146 7.96 -15.10 -2.70
CA GLU A 146 7.30 -14.00 -3.41
C GLU A 146 8.21 -12.81 -3.71
N CYS A 147 9.31 -12.62 -2.97
CA CYS A 147 10.15 -11.43 -3.07
C CYS A 147 11.62 -11.76 -3.38
N TYR A 148 12.19 -12.81 -2.77
CA TYR A 148 13.59 -13.13 -2.98
C TYR A 148 13.86 -13.45 -4.47
N ARG A 149 14.87 -12.77 -5.04
CA ARG A 149 15.22 -12.81 -6.47
C ARG A 149 14.16 -12.27 -7.44
N PHE A 150 13.10 -11.61 -6.96
CA PHE A 150 12.21 -10.87 -7.83
C PHE A 150 12.89 -9.57 -8.29
N PRO A 151 12.69 -9.12 -9.54
CA PRO A 151 13.29 -7.88 -10.04
C PRO A 151 13.03 -6.66 -9.16
N GLY A 152 11.84 -6.61 -8.55
CA GLY A 152 11.45 -5.54 -7.64
C GLY A 152 12.25 -5.42 -6.34
N PHE A 153 13.02 -6.46 -5.99
CA PHE A 153 13.84 -6.56 -4.77
C PHE A 153 15.35 -6.65 -5.09
N MET A 154 15.74 -6.46 -6.35
CA MET A 154 17.15 -6.38 -6.72
C MET A 154 17.70 -4.98 -6.44
N THR A 155 18.78 -4.90 -5.64
CA THR A 155 19.40 -3.64 -5.20
C THR A 155 20.42 -3.09 -6.21
N LYS A 156 20.92 -3.93 -7.13
CA LYS A 156 21.77 -3.51 -8.25
C LYS A 156 20.99 -3.66 -9.54
N LEU A 157 20.88 -2.56 -10.30
CA LEU A 157 20.39 -2.62 -11.67
C LEU A 157 21.38 -3.43 -12.49
N HIS A 158 20.97 -4.58 -13.02
CA HIS A 158 21.72 -5.24 -14.08
C HIS A 158 21.74 -4.31 -15.29
N VAL A 159 22.87 -3.62 -15.47
CA VAL A 159 23.23 -3.10 -16.79
C VAL A 159 23.51 -4.35 -17.61
N ARG A 160 22.58 -4.72 -18.50
CA ARG A 160 22.81 -5.79 -19.47
C ARG A 160 23.97 -5.36 -20.36
N ASN A 161 25.18 -5.77 -20.00
CA ASN A 161 26.38 -5.53 -20.79
C ASN A 161 26.52 -6.72 -21.75
N PRO A 162 26.35 -6.55 -23.07
CA PRO A 162 26.35 -7.68 -24.02
C PRO A 162 27.69 -8.43 -24.12
N GLU A 163 28.77 -7.88 -23.55
CA GLU A 163 30.15 -8.38 -23.70
C GLU A 163 30.76 -8.98 -22.43
N ALA A 164 30.00 -9.06 -21.32
CA ALA A 164 30.54 -9.63 -20.08
C ALA A 164 30.53 -11.16 -20.13
N THR A 165 31.71 -11.74 -20.40
CA THR A 165 31.99 -13.16 -20.29
C THR A 165 31.87 -13.63 -18.83
N ASN A 166 31.04 -14.64 -18.62
CA ASN A 166 30.84 -15.47 -17.43
C ASN A 166 31.76 -15.17 -16.22
N THR A 167 31.23 -14.38 -15.29
CA THR A 167 31.40 -14.57 -13.84
C THR A 167 30.30 -13.78 -13.16
N GLU A 168 29.08 -14.33 -13.24
CA GLU A 168 27.91 -13.81 -12.53
C GLU A 168 28.19 -13.86 -11.02
N SER A 169 28.70 -12.75 -10.46
CA SER A 169 28.45 -12.48 -9.05
C SER A 169 26.94 -12.27 -8.95
N VAL A 170 26.19 -13.36 -8.71
CA VAL A 170 24.76 -13.36 -8.40
C VAL A 170 24.58 -12.27 -7.35
N SER A 171 24.09 -11.10 -7.77
CA SER A 171 23.87 -9.99 -6.87
C SER A 171 22.77 -10.47 -5.96
N ASP A 172 23.13 -10.88 -4.74
CA ASP A 172 22.17 -11.36 -3.77
C ASP A 172 21.09 -10.27 -3.65
N GLY A 173 19.86 -10.63 -4.01
CA GLY A 173 18.73 -9.72 -3.90
C GLY A 173 18.57 -9.27 -2.45
N MET A 174 17.66 -8.35 -2.18
CA MET A 174 17.31 -8.01 -0.81
C MET A 174 16.93 -9.28 -0.05
N ASN A 175 17.67 -9.60 1.01
CA ASN A 175 17.34 -10.71 1.90
C ASN A 175 16.26 -10.30 2.90
N TYR A 176 15.70 -11.29 3.59
CA TYR A 176 14.59 -11.10 4.52
C TYR A 176 14.94 -10.10 5.64
N GLU A 177 16.10 -10.19 6.26
CA GLU A 177 16.48 -9.27 7.36
C GLU A 177 16.66 -7.82 6.89
N SER A 178 17.19 -7.63 5.68
CA SER A 178 17.29 -6.31 5.05
C SER A 178 15.91 -5.73 4.76
N TYR A 179 14.96 -6.57 4.34
CA TYR A 179 13.58 -6.17 4.13
C TYR A 179 12.91 -5.76 5.44
N ARG A 180 13.08 -6.52 6.51
CA ARG A 180 12.55 -6.18 7.84
C ARG A 180 13.13 -4.89 8.42
N THR A 181 14.43 -4.70 8.25
CA THR A 181 15.09 -3.41 8.55
C THR A 181 14.43 -2.25 7.80
N LEU A 182 14.04 -2.47 6.54
CA LEU A 182 13.38 -1.46 5.74
C LEU A 182 11.93 -1.21 6.18
N CYS A 183 11.16 -2.26 6.49
CA CYS A 183 9.84 -2.14 7.09
C CYS A 183 9.88 -1.32 8.39
N HIS A 184 10.92 -1.54 9.23
CA HIS A 184 11.10 -0.77 10.46
C HIS A 184 11.31 0.72 10.15
N LYS A 185 12.16 1.03 9.17
CA LYS A 185 12.37 2.42 8.69
C LYS A 185 11.07 3.04 8.20
N TRP A 186 10.23 2.31 7.47
CA TRP A 186 8.94 2.79 7.00
C TRP A 186 7.99 3.09 8.16
N GLN A 187 7.82 2.16 9.11
CA GLN A 187 7.03 2.39 10.32
C GLN A 187 7.49 3.65 11.06
N TYR A 188 8.79 3.81 11.28
CA TYR A 188 9.37 4.99 11.93
C TYR A 188 9.10 6.29 11.16
N ARG A 189 9.32 6.31 9.84
CA ARG A 189 9.10 7.51 9.00
C ARG A 189 7.63 7.93 8.92
N MET A 190 6.73 6.95 8.81
CA MET A 190 5.29 7.21 8.87
C MET A 190 4.89 7.78 10.22
N THR A 191 5.35 7.19 11.33
CA THR A 191 5.11 7.72 12.69
C THR A 191 5.59 9.16 12.81
N ARG A 192 6.81 9.46 12.39
CA ARG A 192 7.33 10.84 12.43
C ARG A 192 6.49 11.82 11.63
N SER A 193 6.06 11.42 10.43
CA SER A 193 5.20 12.24 9.58
C SER A 193 3.85 12.52 10.26
N CYS A 194 3.19 11.48 10.78
CA CYS A 194 1.92 11.62 11.48
C CYS A 194 2.03 12.52 12.72
N LEU A 195 3.05 12.30 13.56
CA LEU A 195 3.28 13.12 14.76
C LEU A 195 3.52 14.58 14.39
N GLY A 196 4.37 14.85 13.40
CA GLY A 196 4.64 16.22 12.94
C GLY A 196 3.40 16.93 12.39
N ILE A 197 2.49 16.20 11.74
CA ILE A 197 1.22 16.77 11.25
C ILE A 197 0.25 17.02 12.40
N LEU A 198 0.11 16.09 13.35
CA LEU A 198 -0.80 16.22 14.48
C LEU A 198 -0.35 17.29 15.50
N ASP A 199 0.95 17.55 15.60
CA ASP A 199 1.50 18.68 16.39
C ASP A 199 1.41 20.03 15.65
N SER A 200 1.01 20.05 14.38
CA SER A 200 0.77 21.29 13.64
C SER A 200 -0.57 21.93 14.02
N SER A 201 -0.78 23.20 13.65
CA SER A 201 -2.05 23.90 13.87
C SER A 201 -2.98 23.89 12.64
N ASN A 202 -2.59 23.19 11.56
CA ASN A 202 -3.31 23.15 10.31
C ASN A 202 -4.48 22.16 10.37
N TYR A 203 -5.70 22.70 10.41
CA TYR A 203 -6.93 21.93 10.51
C TYR A 203 -7.05 20.81 9.46
N VAL A 204 -6.86 21.15 8.18
CA VAL A 204 -7.05 20.21 7.06
C VAL A 204 -6.04 19.07 7.15
N MET A 205 -4.79 19.39 7.43
CA MET A 205 -3.74 18.36 7.54
C MET A 205 -3.98 17.42 8.74
N MET A 206 -4.36 17.96 9.90
CA MET A 206 -4.69 17.15 11.08
C MET A 206 -5.86 16.21 10.78
N ARG A 207 -6.92 16.75 10.17
CA ARG A 207 -8.11 15.98 9.79
C ARG A 207 -7.79 14.85 8.82
N ASN A 208 -7.10 15.17 7.73
CA ASN A 208 -6.67 14.19 6.74
C ASN A 208 -5.75 13.12 7.33
N CYS A 209 -4.85 13.51 8.22
CA CYS A 209 -3.96 12.58 8.91
C CYS A 209 -4.75 11.59 9.78
N LEU A 210 -5.72 12.07 10.57
CA LEU A 210 -6.59 11.19 11.37
C LEU A 210 -7.42 10.24 10.48
N ILE A 211 -7.97 10.72 9.36
CA ILE A 211 -8.71 9.89 8.38
C ILE A 211 -7.81 8.75 7.87
N VAL A 212 -6.61 9.08 7.40
CA VAL A 212 -5.66 8.09 6.85
C VAL A 212 -5.19 7.13 7.93
N MET A 213 -4.86 7.63 9.13
CA MET A 213 -4.45 6.79 10.26
C MET A 213 -5.53 5.78 10.65
N ILE A 214 -6.81 6.16 10.66
CA ILE A 214 -7.93 5.24 10.92
C ILE A 214 -7.95 4.11 9.88
N LYS A 215 -7.76 4.41 8.59
CA LYS A 215 -7.78 3.38 7.52
C LYS A 215 -6.64 2.38 7.63
N MET A 216 -5.47 2.81 8.09
CA MET A 216 -4.28 1.96 8.19
C MET A 216 -4.15 1.21 9.53
N LEU A 217 -5.10 1.35 10.45
CA LEU A 217 -5.02 0.86 11.84
C LEU A 217 -4.60 -0.61 11.99
N ALA A 218 -4.98 -1.47 11.04
CA ALA A 218 -4.66 -2.90 11.06
C ALA A 218 -3.15 -3.18 10.88
N TYR A 219 -2.44 -2.31 10.17
CA TYR A 219 -1.04 -2.51 9.75
C TYR A 219 -0.10 -1.37 10.17
N PHE A 220 -0.63 -0.32 10.82
CA PHE A 220 0.14 0.81 11.33
C PHE A 220 -0.58 1.50 12.50
N PRO A 221 0.14 1.94 13.54
CA PRO A 221 1.53 1.60 13.90
C PRO A 221 1.63 0.18 14.47
N LEU A 222 2.76 -0.52 14.31
CA LEU A 222 2.93 -1.89 14.84
C LEU A 222 3.97 -2.02 15.96
N ILE A 223 4.80 -1.00 16.18
CA ILE A 223 5.89 -1.01 17.16
C ILE A 223 5.43 -0.32 18.44
N GLU A 224 5.62 -0.96 19.60
CA GLU A 224 5.13 -0.50 20.92
C GLU A 224 5.48 0.95 21.23
N ASN A 225 6.75 1.34 21.03
CA ASN A 225 7.21 2.71 21.25
C ASN A 225 6.48 3.71 20.32
N HIS A 226 6.26 3.34 19.05
CA HIS A 226 5.52 4.18 18.11
C HIS A 226 4.04 4.30 18.47
N ILE A 227 3.43 3.20 18.94
CA ILE A 227 2.04 3.16 19.41
C ILE A 227 1.88 4.13 20.59
N ALA A 228 2.74 4.03 21.60
CA ALA A 228 2.68 4.89 22.79
C ALA A 228 2.84 6.37 22.43
N ASN A 229 3.76 6.70 21.52
CA ASN A 229 3.96 8.08 21.07
C ASN A 229 2.75 8.62 20.30
N ILE A 230 2.17 7.83 19.38
CA ILE A 230 0.96 8.19 18.65
C ILE A 230 -0.23 8.38 19.60
N GLU A 231 -0.43 7.45 20.55
CA GLU A 231 -1.51 7.54 21.52
C GLU A 231 -1.40 8.81 22.38
N LYS A 232 -0.19 9.11 22.87
CA LYS A 232 0.08 10.34 23.62
C LYS A 232 -0.26 11.60 22.81
N THR A 233 0.18 11.68 21.56
CA THR A 233 -0.06 12.85 20.71
C THR A 233 -1.54 12.97 20.32
N VAL A 234 -2.23 11.87 20.04
CA VAL A 234 -3.67 11.92 19.72
C VAL A 234 -4.50 12.35 20.94
N ASN A 235 -4.18 11.87 22.14
CA ASN A 235 -4.86 12.34 23.36
C ASN A 235 -4.60 13.83 23.60
N LYS A 236 -3.36 14.31 23.36
CA LYS A 236 -3.05 15.73 23.38
C LYS A 236 -3.90 16.53 22.37
N VAL A 237 -4.07 16.04 21.14
CA VAL A 237 -4.94 16.69 20.13
C VAL A 237 -6.39 16.72 20.61
N HIS A 238 -6.90 15.62 21.20
CA HIS A 238 -8.23 15.56 21.77
C HIS A 238 -8.46 16.68 22.80
N ASP A 239 -7.54 16.80 23.76
CA ASP A 239 -7.65 17.77 24.85
C ASP A 239 -7.48 19.22 24.36
N MET A 240 -6.52 19.46 23.46
CA MET A 240 -6.24 20.80 22.94
C MET A 240 -7.34 21.36 22.03
N GLU A 241 -8.00 20.51 21.25
CA GLU A 241 -9.04 20.94 20.31
C GLU A 241 -10.44 20.92 20.93
N LYS A 242 -10.61 20.38 22.14
CA LYS A 242 -11.89 20.36 22.86
C LYS A 242 -12.39 21.78 23.12
N GLY A 243 -13.61 22.09 22.67
CA GLY A 243 -14.22 23.42 22.77
C GLY A 243 -13.73 24.43 21.72
N ARG A 244 -12.79 24.04 20.84
CA ARG A 244 -12.29 24.87 19.74
C ARG A 244 -12.65 24.29 18.37
N ARG A 245 -12.34 23.02 18.18
CA ARG A 245 -12.58 22.23 16.95
C ARG A 245 -13.07 20.86 17.38
N ASP A 246 -14.33 20.81 17.82
CA ASP A 246 -14.91 19.62 18.45
C ASP A 246 -14.93 18.41 17.50
N ASP A 247 -15.00 18.63 16.19
CA ASP A 247 -14.89 17.58 15.20
C ASP A 247 -13.52 16.88 15.22
N LEU A 248 -12.42 17.64 15.30
CA LEU A 248 -11.07 17.09 15.45
C LEU A 248 -10.88 16.41 16.80
N SER A 249 -11.39 17.03 17.87
CA SER A 249 -11.33 16.46 19.22
C SER A 249 -12.03 15.10 19.28
N LEU A 250 -13.21 14.98 18.64
CA LEU A 250 -13.95 13.73 18.56
C LEU A 250 -13.25 12.69 17.68
N MET A 251 -12.69 13.11 16.54
CA MET A 251 -11.92 12.20 15.67
C MET A 251 -10.67 11.66 16.35
N ALA A 252 -9.97 12.50 17.12
CA ALA A 252 -8.81 12.08 17.90
C ALA A 252 -9.22 11.06 18.98
N ALA A 253 -10.27 11.34 19.75
CA ALA A 253 -10.82 10.38 20.72
C ALA A 253 -11.25 9.06 20.08
N SER A 254 -11.92 9.12 18.92
CA SER A 254 -12.32 7.93 18.16
C SER A 254 -11.11 7.12 17.71
N TYR A 255 -10.07 7.76 17.18
CA TYR A 255 -8.84 7.06 16.80
C TYR A 255 -8.17 6.41 18.00
N ALA A 256 -8.04 7.11 19.13
CA ALA A 256 -7.46 6.55 20.36
C ALA A 256 -8.24 5.32 20.85
N GLY A 257 -9.58 5.38 20.80
CA GLY A 257 -10.44 4.23 21.09
C GLY A 257 -10.19 3.05 20.15
N HIS A 258 -10.18 3.28 18.84
CA HIS A 258 -9.90 2.24 17.86
C HIS A 258 -8.48 1.65 18.00
N LEU A 259 -7.49 2.48 18.32
CA LEU A 259 -6.10 2.05 18.53
C LEU A 259 -5.98 1.07 19.69
N ARG A 260 -6.73 1.28 20.79
CA ARG A 260 -6.77 0.38 21.95
C ARG A 260 -7.56 -0.89 21.68
N MET A 261 -8.65 -0.80 20.91
CA MET A 261 -9.54 -1.92 20.65
C MET A 261 -9.08 -2.84 19.51
N ARG A 262 -8.14 -2.38 18.67
CA ARG A 262 -7.69 -3.18 17.51
C ARG A 262 -7.01 -4.47 17.96
N LYS A 263 -7.25 -5.54 17.22
CA LYS A 263 -6.61 -6.85 17.40
C LYS A 263 -5.44 -7.00 16.43
N ALA A 264 -4.51 -6.06 16.45
CA ALA A 264 -3.29 -6.11 15.63
C ALA A 264 -2.12 -6.64 16.48
N HIS A 265 -1.25 -7.46 15.88
CA HIS A 265 -0.05 -7.93 16.56
C HIS A 265 0.93 -6.76 16.74
N THR A 266 1.37 -6.55 17.97
CA THR A 266 2.34 -5.51 18.32
C THR A 266 3.71 -6.13 18.55
N TYR A 267 4.75 -5.40 18.16
CA TYR A 267 6.13 -5.86 18.25
C TYR A 267 6.94 -4.91 19.13
N THR A 268 7.87 -5.47 19.90
CA THR A 268 9.01 -4.70 20.40
C THR A 268 9.90 -4.28 19.22
N GLU A 269 10.73 -3.24 19.41
CA GLU A 269 11.65 -2.78 18.35
C GLU A 269 12.57 -3.92 17.85
N SER A 270 13.07 -4.74 18.77
CA SER A 270 13.93 -5.88 18.43
C SER A 270 13.18 -6.97 17.67
N GLN A 271 11.94 -7.31 18.06
CA GLN A 271 11.12 -8.31 17.35
C GLN A 271 10.67 -7.86 15.97
N PHE A 272 10.48 -6.57 15.75
CA PHE A 272 10.15 -6.07 14.41
C PHE A 272 11.38 -6.10 13.51
N HIS A 273 12.55 -5.81 14.06
CA HIS A 273 13.82 -5.73 13.33
C HIS A 273 14.50 -7.09 13.06
N ASN A 274 14.50 -8.01 14.04
CA ASN A 274 15.26 -9.28 14.07
C ASN A 274 14.44 -10.56 14.04
#